data_AF-A0AAV3ESA2-F1
#
_entry.id   AF-A0AAV3ESA2-F1
#
_cell.length_a   1.000
_cell.length_b   1.000
_cell.length_c   1.000
_cell.angle_alpha   90.00
_cell.angle_beta   90.00
_cell.angle_gamma   90.00
#
_symmetry.space_group_name_H-M   'P 1'
#
loop_
_entity.id
_entity.type
_entity.pdbx_description
1 polymer ?
#
loop_
_entity_poly.entity_id
_entity_poly.type
_entity_poly.pdbx_seq_one_letter_code
_entity_poly.pdbx_strand_id
1 'polypeptide(L)'
;MRSRFDRIRHAIMFELIGLILIVGVLSQFGFEMGHVGIMGVVFSLVATGWNYVYNILFDKYMLIKTGSTVKSTLNRVVHSLGFEGGLLILTIPAMAWFLNISILEAFILDIGLVVFYLFYAYVYNLAYDKAFPINEVKQVAQ
;
A
#
# COMPACT_ATOMS: atom_id res chain seq x y z
N MET A 1 11.68 -7.61 -22.25
CA MET A 1 11.56 -6.71 -21.08
C MET A 1 10.49 -5.66 -21.36
N ARG A 2 9.56 -5.41 -20.44
CA ARG A 2 8.54 -4.34 -20.60
C ARG A 2 9.20 -2.96 -20.72
N SER A 3 8.72 -2.14 -21.66
CA SER A 3 9.23 -0.79 -21.89
C SER A 3 8.93 0.13 -20.70
N ARG A 4 9.66 1.26 -20.57
CA ARG A 4 9.39 2.24 -19.50
C ARG A 4 7.97 2.82 -19.61
N PHE A 5 7.48 3.04 -20.83
CA PHE A 5 6.14 3.52 -21.10
C PHE A 5 5.05 2.51 -20.70
N ASP A 6 5.28 1.21 -20.89
CA ASP A 6 4.33 0.17 -20.45
C ASP A 6 4.16 0.13 -18.93
N ARG A 7 5.25 0.36 -18.19
CA ARG A 7 5.21 0.40 -16.72
C ARG A 7 4.45 1.61 -16.21
N ILE A 8 4.65 2.78 -16.84
CA ILE A 8 3.92 4.01 -16.49
C ILE A 8 2.44 3.86 -16.79
N ARG A 9 2.07 3.36 -17.98
CA ARG A 9 0.67 3.10 -18.34
C ARG A 9 0.00 2.13 -17.38
N HIS A 10 0.69 1.04 -17.02
CA HIS A 10 0.21 0.07 -16.04
C HIS A 10 -0.07 0.72 -14.70
N ALA A 11 0.89 1.46 -14.14
CA ALA A 11 0.74 2.11 -12.85
C ALA A 11 -0.41 3.12 -12.84
N ILE A 12 -0.51 3.98 -13.86
CA ILE A 12 -1.57 4.98 -13.95
C ILE A 12 -2.95 4.32 -14.06
N MET A 13 -3.09 3.29 -14.90
CA MET A 13 -4.37 2.59 -15.08
C MET A 13 -4.77 1.81 -13.83
N PHE A 14 -3.80 1.19 -13.14
CA PHE A 14 -4.01 0.50 -11.88
C PHE A 14 -4.56 1.45 -10.81
N GLU A 15 -3.92 2.61 -10.64
CA GLU A 15 -4.32 3.61 -9.65
C GLU A 15 -5.68 4.22 -9.98
N LEU A 16 -5.92 4.62 -11.24
CA LEU A 16 -7.19 5.25 -11.63
C LEU A 16 -8.38 4.31 -11.47
N ILE A 17 -8.27 3.07 -11.93
CA ILE A 17 -9.37 2.10 -11.83
C ILE A 17 -9.60 1.73 -10.36
N GLY A 18 -8.53 1.51 -9.59
CA GLY A 18 -8.63 1.20 -8.17
C GLY A 18 -9.32 2.33 -7.39
N LEU A 19 -8.94 3.58 -7.66
CA LEU A 19 -9.52 4.75 -7.03
C LEU A 19 -11.00 4.93 -7.40
N ILE A 20 -11.38 4.75 -8.67
CA ILE A 20 -12.79 4.82 -9.10
C ILE A 20 -13.63 3.75 -8.38
N LEU A 21 -13.13 2.52 -8.27
CA LEU A 21 -13.84 1.44 -7.60
C LEU A 21 -14.01 1.73 -6.10
N ILE A 22 -12.96 2.19 -5.43
CA ILE A 22 -13.00 2.49 -3.99
C ILE A 22 -13.90 3.68 -3.68
N VAL A 23 -13.76 4.77 -4.43
CA VAL A 23 -14.63 5.94 -4.28
C VAL A 23 -16.09 5.53 -4.54
N GLY A 24 -16.33 4.72 -5.57
CA GLY A 24 -17.65 4.17 -5.87
C GLY A 24 -18.22 3.35 -4.70
N VAL A 25 -17.47 2.39 -4.16
CA VAL A 25 -17.89 1.57 -3.03
C VAL A 25 -18.13 2.43 -1.79
N LEU A 26 -17.19 3.30 -1.41
CA LEU A 26 -17.31 4.14 -0.23
C LEU A 26 -18.44 5.17 -0.35
N SER A 27 -18.77 5.64 -1.55
CA SER A 27 -19.93 6.51 -1.76
C SER A 27 -21.26 5.83 -1.40
N GLN A 28 -21.36 4.51 -1.56
CA GLN A 28 -22.56 3.75 -1.16
C GLN A 28 -22.73 3.67 0.36
N PHE A 29 -21.63 3.83 1.11
CA PHE A 29 -21.63 3.93 2.56
C PHE A 29 -21.87 5.37 3.06
N GLY A 30 -22.16 6.32 2.16
CA GLY A 30 -22.49 7.71 2.50
C GLY A 30 -21.28 8.62 2.68
N PHE A 31 -20.06 8.16 2.35
CA PHE A 31 -18.87 9.00 2.41
C PHE A 31 -18.84 9.98 1.23
N GLU A 32 -18.60 11.26 1.51
CA GLU A 32 -18.42 12.26 0.46
C GLU A 32 -17.18 11.95 -0.38
N MET A 33 -17.35 11.87 -1.70
CA MET A 33 -16.29 11.48 -2.66
C MET A 33 -15.05 12.38 -2.58
N GLY A 34 -15.21 13.68 -2.29
CA GLY A 34 -14.10 14.62 -2.13
C GLY A 34 -13.25 14.34 -0.89
N HIS A 35 -13.88 13.92 0.21
CA HIS A 35 -13.21 13.62 1.47
C HIS A 35 -12.36 12.36 1.38
N VAL A 36 -12.83 11.32 0.66
CA VAL A 36 -12.09 10.06 0.46
C VAL A 36 -10.79 10.27 -0.33
N GLY A 37 -10.82 11.07 -1.40
CA GLY A 37 -9.62 11.36 -2.20
C GLY A 37 -8.56 12.14 -1.41
N ILE A 38 -8.99 13.19 -0.69
CA ILE A 38 -8.09 13.99 0.18
C ILE A 38 -7.51 13.11 1.29
N MET A 39 -8.33 12.26 1.90
CA MET A 39 -7.89 11.31 2.91
C MET A 39 -6.79 10.39 2.39
N GLY A 40 -6.96 9.80 1.19
CA GLY A 40 -5.93 8.95 0.58
C GLY A 40 -4.59 9.66 0.42
N VAL A 41 -4.60 10.93 -0.01
CA VAL A 41 -3.38 11.74 -0.13
C VAL A 41 -2.75 12.02 1.23
N VAL A 42 -3.54 12.44 2.22
CA VAL A 42 -3.06 12.73 3.58
C VAL A 42 -2.46 11.48 4.22
N PHE A 43 -3.14 10.33 4.09
CA PHE A 43 -2.66 9.06 4.62
C PHE A 43 -1.38 8.59 3.93
N SER A 44 -1.25 8.80 2.62
CA SER A 44 -0.02 8.50 1.89
C SER A 44 1.17 9.34 2.39
N LEU A 45 0.96 10.63 2.64
CA LEU A 45 1.98 11.52 3.20
C LEU A 45 2.36 11.12 4.62
N VAL A 46 1.36 10.81 5.46
CA VAL A 46 1.56 10.34 6.83
C VAL A 46 2.31 9.02 6.85
N ALA A 47 1.93 8.04 6.02
CA ALA A 47 2.61 6.75 5.90
C ALA A 47 4.05 6.91 5.41
N THR A 48 4.30 7.80 4.44
CA THR A 48 5.64 8.11 3.95
C THR A 48 6.50 8.75 5.04
N GLY A 49 5.93 9.70 5.79
CA GLY A 49 6.58 10.31 6.95
C GLY A 49 6.89 9.29 8.04
N TRP A 50 5.93 8.42 8.36
CA TRP A 50 6.09 7.35 9.33
C TRP A 50 7.18 6.36 8.90
N ASN A 51 7.23 5.97 7.63
CA ASN A 51 8.30 5.13 7.08
C ASN A 51 9.68 5.73 7.32
N TYR A 52 9.85 7.02 7.04
CA TYR A 52 11.11 7.71 7.29
C TYR A 52 11.48 7.72 8.79
N VAL A 53 10.54 8.11 9.65
CA VAL A 53 10.75 8.20 11.11
C VAL A 53 11.06 6.82 11.70
N TYR A 54 10.28 5.80 11.34
CA TYR A 54 10.44 4.45 11.84
C TYR A 54 11.79 3.85 11.45
N ASN A 55 12.21 4.02 10.19
CA ASN A 55 13.51 3.55 9.73
C ASN A 55 14.64 4.17 10.56
N ILE A 56 14.59 5.48 10.84
CA ILE A 56 15.60 6.16 11.69
C ILE A 56 15.57 5.61 13.12
N LEU A 57 14.38 5.49 13.72
CA LEU A 57 14.23 5.00 15.09
C LEU A 57 14.76 3.58 15.23
N PHE A 58 14.46 2.71 14.27
CA PHE A 58 14.91 1.33 14.30
C PHE A 58 16.41 1.20 14.04
N ASP A 59 16.96 1.99 13.13
CA ASP A 59 18.40 1.97 12.87
C ASP A 59 19.19 2.49 14.08
N LYS A 60 18.69 3.52 14.78
CA LYS A 60 19.24 3.96 16.07
C LYS A 60 19.13 2.88 17.14
N TYR A 61 17.99 2.22 17.26
CA TYR A 61 17.80 1.11 18.20
C TYR A 61 18.78 -0.04 17.94
N MET A 62 18.96 -0.41 16.67
CA MET A 62 19.90 -1.44 16.24
C MET A 62 21.35 -1.05 16.55
N LEU A 63 21.74 0.20 16.28
CA LEU A 63 23.07 0.71 16.62
C LEU A 63 23.33 0.66 18.13
N ILE A 64 22.37 1.06 18.95
CA ILE A 64 22.51 1.06 20.42
C ILE A 64 22.57 -0.38 20.96
N LYS A 65 21.73 -1.29 20.44
CA LYS A 65 21.58 -2.63 20.99
C LYS A 65 22.61 -3.64 20.48
N THR A 66 23.03 -3.51 19.23
CA THR A 66 23.90 -4.51 18.56
C THR A 66 25.22 -3.95 18.04
N GLY A 67 25.44 -2.63 18.11
CA GLY A 67 26.67 -1.99 17.61
C GLY A 67 26.88 -2.09 16.10
N SER A 68 25.89 -2.60 15.36
CA SER A 68 25.97 -2.87 13.92
C SER A 68 24.61 -2.66 13.27
N THR A 69 24.62 -2.21 12.01
CA THR A 69 23.42 -2.03 11.19
C THR A 69 23.11 -3.27 10.33
N VAL A 70 23.89 -4.35 10.46
CA VAL A 70 23.69 -5.58 9.69
C VAL A 70 22.42 -6.28 10.19
N LYS A 71 21.33 -6.17 9.42
CA LYS A 71 20.02 -6.76 9.75
C LYS A 71 20.02 -8.25 9.41
N SER A 72 20.07 -9.10 10.44
CA SER A 72 19.78 -10.54 10.33
C SER A 72 18.32 -10.77 9.88
N THR A 73 17.99 -11.96 9.39
CA THR A 73 16.62 -12.30 8.97
C THR A 73 15.59 -12.06 10.07
N LEU A 74 15.93 -12.39 11.33
CA LEU A 74 15.06 -12.14 12.47
C LEU A 74 14.83 -10.64 12.72
N ASN A 75 15.87 -9.82 12.59
CA ASN A 75 15.77 -8.37 12.75
C ASN A 75 14.89 -7.74 11.67
N ARG A 76 14.88 -8.31 10.46
CA ARG A 76 13.99 -7.87 9.36
C ARG A 76 12.53 -8.20 9.66
N VAL A 77 12.23 -9.37 10.21
CA VAL A 77 10.87 -9.74 10.58
C VAL A 77 10.35 -8.83 11.70
N VAL A 78 11.14 -8.63 12.76
CA VAL A 78 10.77 -7.72 13.87
C VAL A 78 10.58 -6.29 13.37
N HIS A 79 11.45 -5.82 12.47
CA HIS A 79 11.31 -4.51 11.83
C HIS A 79 9.99 -4.38 11.07
N SER A 80 9.69 -5.32 10.17
CA SER A 80 8.48 -5.24 9.35
C SER A 80 7.21 -5.34 10.20
N LEU A 81 7.16 -6.24 11.18
CA LEU A 81 6.00 -6.37 12.07
C LEU A 81 5.83 -5.13 12.96
N GLY A 82 6.92 -4.57 13.47
CA GLY A 82 6.87 -3.34 14.26
C GLY A 82 6.50 -2.10 13.43
N PHE A 83 6.95 -2.05 12.17
CA PHE A 83 6.59 -0.99 11.24
C PHE A 83 5.08 -1.01 10.96
N GLU A 84 4.57 -2.18 10.58
CA GLU A 84 3.16 -2.37 10.25
C GLU A 84 2.28 -2.10 11.47
N GLY A 85 2.61 -2.69 12.62
CA GLY A 85 1.86 -2.48 13.86
C GLY A 85 1.87 -1.01 14.31
N GLY A 86 3.02 -0.34 14.21
CA GLY A 86 3.12 1.09 14.52
C GLY A 86 2.33 1.97 13.55
N LEU A 87 2.33 1.61 12.27
CA LEU A 87 1.55 2.30 11.25
C LEU A 87 0.05 2.15 11.54
N LEU A 88 -0.44 0.95 11.85
CA LEU A 88 -1.84 0.70 12.21
C LEU A 88 -2.29 1.50 13.44
N ILE A 89 -1.45 1.60 14.47
CA ILE A 89 -1.72 2.42 15.67
C ILE A 89 -1.89 3.91 15.31
N LEU A 90 -1.23 4.38 14.26
CA LEU A 90 -1.32 5.76 13.79
C LEU A 90 -2.49 5.98 12.82
N THR A 91 -2.67 5.07 11.86
CA THR A 91 -3.64 5.21 10.76
C THR A 91 -5.07 4.92 11.20
N ILE A 92 -5.30 3.91 12.04
CA ILE A 92 -6.66 3.53 12.47
C ILE A 92 -7.34 4.66 13.24
N PRO A 93 -6.72 5.28 14.28
CA PRO A 93 -7.35 6.38 14.99
C PRO A 93 -7.55 7.62 14.11
N ALA A 94 -6.60 7.91 13.22
CA ALA A 94 -6.74 8.99 12.26
C ALA A 94 -7.94 8.76 11.32
N MET A 95 -8.15 7.51 10.90
CA MET A 95 -9.24 7.12 10.00
C MET A 95 -10.59 7.17 10.71
N ALA A 96 -10.65 6.64 11.92
CA ALA A 96 -11.83 6.72 12.79
C ALA A 96 -12.25 8.18 13.02
N TRP A 97 -11.27 9.05 13.34
CA TRP A 97 -11.53 10.47 13.55
C TRP A 97 -11.99 11.19 12.26
N PHE A 98 -11.33 10.93 11.13
CA PHE A 98 -11.62 11.61 9.87
C PHE A 98 -12.96 11.20 9.27
N LEU A 99 -13.27 9.89 9.29
CA LEU A 99 -14.52 9.34 8.76
C LEU A 99 -15.67 9.39 9.78
N ASN A 100 -15.39 9.83 11.01
CA ASN A 100 -16.35 9.88 12.12
C ASN A 100 -17.02 8.51 12.38
N ILE A 101 -16.20 7.46 12.39
CA ILE A 101 -16.60 6.07 12.65
C ILE A 101 -15.88 5.55 13.89
N SER A 102 -16.34 4.44 14.45
CA SER A 102 -15.66 3.79 15.56
C SER A 102 -14.30 3.22 15.15
N ILE A 103 -13.39 3.03 16.13
CA ILE A 103 -12.07 2.41 15.91
C ILE A 103 -12.22 1.01 15.29
N LEU A 104 -13.24 0.26 15.71
CA LEU A 104 -13.50 -1.08 15.18
C LEU A 104 -13.95 -1.04 13.72
N GLU A 105 -14.85 -0.10 13.37
CA GLU A 105 -15.26 0.09 11.97
C GLU A 105 -14.08 0.54 11.10
N ALA A 106 -13.24 1.44 11.58
CA ALA A 106 -12.03 1.85 10.87
C ALA A 106 -11.06 0.68 10.66
N PHE A 107 -10.88 -0.18 11.67
CA PHE A 107 -10.05 -1.38 11.54
C PHE A 107 -10.63 -2.40 10.54
N ILE A 108 -11.94 -2.61 10.55
CA ILE A 108 -12.63 -3.48 9.58
C ILE A 108 -12.51 -2.90 8.17
N LEU A 109 -12.65 -1.59 8.02
CA LEU A 109 -12.50 -0.89 6.74
C LEU A 109 -11.07 -1.02 6.20
N ASP A 110 -10.07 -0.86 7.06
CA ASP A 110 -8.65 -1.04 6.71
C ASP A 110 -8.36 -2.46 6.21
N ILE A 111 -8.80 -3.49 6.95
CA ILE A 111 -8.70 -4.89 6.51
C ILE A 111 -9.44 -5.11 5.19
N GLY A 112 -10.65 -4.57 5.06
CA GLY A 112 -11.46 -4.68 3.86
C GLY A 112 -10.76 -4.08 2.64
N LEU A 113 -10.11 -2.92 2.79
CA LEU A 113 -9.32 -2.27 1.74
C LEU A 113 -8.09 -3.10 1.37
N VAL A 114 -7.35 -3.64 2.35
CA VAL A 114 -6.18 -4.49 2.09
C VAL A 114 -6.58 -5.73 1.31
N VAL A 115 -7.64 -6.42 1.75
CA VAL A 115 -8.17 -7.61 1.09
C VAL A 115 -8.66 -7.27 -0.32
N PHE A 116 -9.42 -6.19 -0.49
CA PHE A 116 -9.87 -5.71 -1.79
C PHE A 116 -8.70 -5.46 -2.75
N TYR A 117 -7.69 -4.69 -2.32
CA TYR A 117 -6.53 -4.39 -3.15
C TYR A 117 -5.70 -5.62 -3.51
N LEU A 118 -5.62 -6.61 -2.62
CA LEU A 118 -4.93 -7.87 -2.89
C LEU A 118 -5.60 -8.62 -4.06
N PHE A 119 -6.91 -8.78 -4.02
CA PHE A 119 -7.66 -9.43 -5.10
C PHE A 119 -7.69 -8.58 -6.37
N TYR A 120 -7.92 -7.27 -6.23
CA TYR A 120 -7.92 -6.33 -7.34
C TYR A 120 -6.58 -6.33 -8.08
N ALA A 121 -5.46 -6.24 -7.37
CA ALA A 121 -4.13 -6.29 -7.98
C ALA A 121 -3.89 -7.58 -8.74
N TYR A 122 -4.29 -8.72 -8.18
CA TYR A 122 -4.17 -10.00 -8.86
C TYR A 122 -4.99 -10.03 -10.17
N VAL A 123 -6.27 -9.67 -10.12
CA VAL A 123 -7.16 -9.68 -11.29
C VAL A 123 -6.71 -8.67 -12.33
N TYR A 124 -6.33 -7.46 -11.90
CA TYR A 124 -5.83 -6.42 -12.78
C TYR A 124 -4.56 -6.85 -13.50
N ASN A 125 -3.58 -7.40 -12.77
CA ASN A 125 -2.33 -7.87 -13.38
C ASN A 125 -2.61 -8.96 -14.43
N LEU A 126 -3.49 -9.92 -14.12
CA LEU A 126 -3.90 -10.94 -15.10
C LEU A 126 -4.59 -10.34 -16.33
N ALA A 127 -5.51 -9.39 -16.13
CA ALA A 127 -6.21 -8.72 -17.23
C ALA A 127 -5.25 -7.91 -18.10
N TYR A 128 -4.33 -7.18 -17.48
CA TYR A 128 -3.34 -6.36 -18.18
C TYR A 128 -2.33 -7.22 -18.96
N ASP A 129 -1.90 -8.35 -18.39
CA ASP A 129 -1.02 -9.29 -19.07
C ASP A 129 -1.70 -9.94 -20.29
N LYS A 130 -3.01 -10.20 -20.22
CA LYS A 130 -3.80 -10.67 -21.37
C LYS A 130 -4.01 -9.58 -22.43
N ALA A 131 -4.25 -8.34 -22.01
CA ALA A 131 -4.46 -7.21 -22.91
C ALA A 131 -3.16 -6.74 -23.59
N PHE A 132 -2.03 -6.85 -22.88
CA PHE A 132 -0.70 -6.48 -23.36
C PHE A 132 0.27 -7.65 -23.15
N PRO A 133 0.15 -8.71 -23.97
CA PRO A 133 1.03 -9.86 -23.89
C PRO A 133 2.47 -9.42 -24.18
N ILE A 134 3.39 -9.88 -23.35
CA ILE A 134 4.81 -9.66 -23.57
C ILE A 134 5.22 -10.68 -24.62
N ASN A 135 5.61 -10.23 -25.81
CA ASN A 135 6.17 -11.13 -26.81
C ASN A 135 7.41 -11.79 -26.21
N GLU A 136 7.33 -13.09 -25.94
CA GLU A 136 8.50 -13.90 -25.64
C GLU A 136 9.37 -13.88 -26.88
N VAL A 137 10.55 -13.28 -26.78
CA VAL A 137 11.61 -13.52 -27.75
C VAL A 137 11.95 -14.99 -27.59
N LYS A 138 11.43 -15.85 -28.47
CA LYS A 138 11.91 -17.22 -28.61
C LYS A 138 13.43 -17.11 -28.79
N GLN A 139 14.20 -17.48 -27.78
CA GLN A 139 15.62 -17.75 -27.97
C GLN A 139 15.68 -18.90 -28.97
N VAL A 140 16.01 -18.55 -30.21
CA VAL A 140 16.34 -19.53 -31.24
C VAL A 140 17.61 -20.21 -30.75
N ALA A 141 17.48 -21.46 -30.31
CA ALA A 141 18.63 -22.31 -30.07
C ALA A 141 19.37 -22.48 -31.41
N GLN A 142 20.58 -21.94 -31.50
CA GLN A 142 21.59 -22.25 -32.51
C GLN A 142 22.92 -22.47 -31.81
#